data_AF-A0A382MAW0-F1
#
_entry.id   AF-A0A382MAW0-F1
#
_cell.length_a   1.000
_cell.length_b   1.000
_cell.length_c   1.000
_cell.angle_alpha   90.00
_cell.angle_beta   90.00
_cell.angle_gamma   90.00
#
_symmetry.space_group_name_H-M   'P 1'
#
loop_
_entity.id
_entity.type
_entity.pdbx_description
1 polymer ?
#
loop_
_entity_poly.entity_id
_entity_poly.type
_entity_poly.pdbx_seq_one_letter_code
_entity_poly.pdbx_strand_id
1 'polypeptide(L)'
;MIEITLNEPDDFLKVRETLTRIGVASRKEKKLYQSCHILHKQGRYYIVHFKELFALDGKRANITVNDVQRRNRIIQLLLDWGLVAVVSTDKVN
;
A
#
# COMPACT_ATOMS: atom_id res chain seq x y z
N MET A 1 -0.51 7.82 2.09
CA MET A 1 0.26 7.68 0.85
C MET A 1 1.73 7.81 1.21
N ILE A 2 2.52 6.80 0.90
CA ILE A 2 3.98 6.77 1.16
C ILE A 2 4.68 6.59 -0.17
N GLU A 3 5.60 7.50 -0.49
CA GLU A 3 6.40 7.44 -1.71
C GLU A 3 7.45 6.34 -1.60
N ILE A 4 7.56 5.54 -2.65
CA ILE A 4 8.48 4.40 -2.75
C ILE A 4 9.24 4.44 -4.07
N THR A 5 10.38 3.76 -4.09
CA THR A 5 11.12 3.42 -5.31
C THR A 5 11.04 1.92 -5.56
N LEU A 6 11.15 1.56 -6.84
CA LEU A 6 11.25 0.20 -7.35
C LEU A 6 12.63 0.02 -7.99
N ASN A 7 13.18 -1.19 -7.96
CA ASN A 7 14.48 -1.46 -8.57
C ASN A 7 14.35 -1.55 -10.09
N GLU A 8 13.30 -2.24 -10.56
CA GLU A 8 12.99 -2.40 -11.98
C GLU A 8 11.54 -1.97 -12.27
N PRO A 9 11.23 -1.48 -13.49
CA PRO A 9 9.85 -1.13 -13.87
C PRO A 9 8.86 -2.30 -13.72
N ASP A 10 9.30 -3.54 -13.99
CA ASP A 10 8.49 -4.75 -13.88
C ASP A 10 8.14 -5.11 -12.44
N ASP A 11 8.89 -4.61 -11.45
CA ASP A 11 8.57 -4.80 -10.04
C ASP A 11 7.23 -4.16 -9.67
N PHE A 12 6.73 -3.21 -10.45
CA PHE A 12 5.41 -2.65 -10.25
C PHE A 12 4.32 -3.74 -10.29
N LEU A 13 4.38 -4.63 -11.29
CA LEU A 13 3.42 -5.71 -11.44
C LEU A 13 3.58 -6.75 -10.32
N LYS A 14 4.82 -7.03 -9.91
CA LYS A 14 5.13 -7.93 -8.80
C LYS A 14 4.52 -7.40 -7.50
N VAL A 15 4.82 -6.16 -7.11
CA VAL A 15 4.28 -5.52 -5.90
C VAL A 15 2.75 -5.41 -5.95
N ARG A 16 2.19 -5.06 -7.11
CA ARG A 16 0.74 -4.99 -7.29
C ARG A 16 0.07 -6.33 -7.00
N GLU A 17 0.62 -7.43 -7.49
CA GLU A 17 0.10 -8.76 -7.22
C GLU A 17 0.34 -9.19 -5.77
N THR A 18 1.54 -8.96 -5.22
CA THR A 18 1.84 -9.25 -3.81
C THR A 18 0.82 -8.61 -2.86
N LEU A 19 0.41 -7.36 -3.13
CA LEU A 19 -0.59 -6.64 -2.34
C LEU A 19 -2.00 -7.24 -2.41
N THR A 20 -2.38 -7.96 -3.48
CA THR A 20 -3.69 -8.64 -3.55
C THR A 20 -3.77 -9.80 -2.54
N ARG A 21 -2.60 -10.35 -2.15
CA ARG A 21 -2.43 -11.45 -1.21
C ARG A 21 -2.21 -11.00 0.23
N ILE A 22 -2.23 -9.69 0.50
CA ILE A 22 -2.04 -9.12 1.85
C ILE A 22 -3.24 -8.24 2.20
N GLY A 23 -3.86 -8.50 3.35
CA GLY A 23 -5.05 -7.74 3.73
C GLY A 23 -5.75 -8.25 4.98
N VAL A 24 -7.04 -7.95 5.07
CA VAL A 24 -7.90 -8.39 6.16
C VAL A 24 -8.63 -9.66 5.72
N ALA A 25 -8.40 -10.76 6.42
CA ALA A 25 -9.14 -12.01 6.17
C ALA A 25 -10.51 -11.97 6.87
N SER A 26 -11.58 -12.19 6.12
CA SER A 26 -12.90 -12.47 6.67
C SER A 26 -13.15 -13.97 6.67
N ARG A 27 -13.31 -14.53 7.87
CA ARG A 27 -13.68 -15.95 8.04
C ARG A 27 -15.11 -16.22 7.58
N LYS A 28 -16.02 -15.24 7.78
CA LYS A 28 -17.42 -15.34 7.37
C LYS A 28 -17.56 -15.46 5.86
N GLU A 29 -16.88 -14.59 5.13
CA GLU A 29 -16.94 -14.56 3.66
C GLU A 29 -15.86 -15.42 3.00
N LYS A 30 -14.99 -16.06 3.79
CA LYS A 30 -13.82 -16.81 3.33
C LYS A 30 -13.01 -16.04 2.28
N LYS A 31 -12.87 -14.73 2.47
CA LYS A 31 -12.28 -13.78 1.52
C LYS A 31 -11.19 -12.95 2.17
N LEU A 32 -10.13 -12.68 1.42
CA LEU A 32 -9.11 -11.70 1.78
C LEU A 32 -9.45 -10.35 1.12
N TYR A 33 -9.53 -9.30 1.91
CA TYR A 33 -9.69 -7.94 1.40
C TYR A 33 -8.35 -7.22 1.39
N GLN A 34 -7.87 -6.93 0.19
CA GLN A 34 -6.71 -6.09 -0.04
C GLN A 34 -6.84 -4.75 0.69
N SER A 35 -5.82 -4.40 1.47
CA SER A 35 -5.82 -3.15 2.26
C SER A 35 -5.05 -2.01 1.58
N CYS A 36 -3.97 -2.34 0.87
CA CYS A 36 -3.08 -1.36 0.25
C CYS A 36 -2.92 -1.62 -1.25
N HIS A 37 -2.64 -0.54 -1.98
CA HIS A 37 -2.41 -0.56 -3.42
C HIS A 37 -1.10 0.16 -3.74
N ILE A 38 -0.44 -0.27 -4.80
CA ILE A 38 0.62 0.50 -5.44
C ILE A 38 0.00 1.43 -6.49
N LEU A 39 0.37 2.71 -6.45
CA LEU A 39 -0.09 3.76 -7.34
C LEU A 39 1.10 4.32 -8.11
N HIS A 40 0.97 4.47 -9.42
CA HIS A 40 1.91 5.22 -10.25
C HIS A 40 1.27 6.57 -10.64
N LYS A 41 1.90 7.68 -10.25
CA LYS A 41 1.40 9.04 -10.53
C LYS A 41 2.58 9.97 -10.83
N GLN A 42 2.55 10.61 -12.00
CA GLN A 42 3.55 11.61 -12.43
C GLN A 42 5.00 11.11 -12.30
N GLY A 43 5.27 9.87 -12.72
CA GLY A 43 6.61 9.27 -12.67
C GLY A 43 7.07 8.81 -11.28
N ARG A 44 6.19 8.83 -10.28
CA ARG A 44 6.48 8.39 -8.90
C ARG A 44 5.57 7.26 -8.48
N TYR A 45 6.08 6.39 -7.61
CA TYR A 45 5.35 5.26 -7.07
C TYR A 45 4.98 5.50 -5.61
N TYR A 46 3.81 5.01 -5.22
CA TYR A 46 3.30 5.17 -3.87
C TYR A 46 2.62 3.90 -3.38
N ILE A 47 2.77 3.60 -2.10
CA ILE A 47 1.87 2.68 -1.38
C ILE A 47 0.77 3.51 -0.70
N VAL A 48 -0.48 3.16 -0.99
CA VAL A 48 -1.67 3.85 -0.47
C VAL A 48 -2.62 2.85 0.17
N HIS A 49 -3.28 3.27 1.25
CA HIS A 49 -4.42 2.51 1.79
C HIS A 49 -5.64 2.70 0.87
N PHE A 50 -6.48 1.67 0.69
CA PHE A 50 -7.63 1.76 -0.23
C PHE A 50 -8.56 2.94 0.07
N LYS A 51 -8.70 3.31 1.36
CA LYS A 51 -9.50 4.47 1.77
C LYS A 51 -8.94 5.81 1.27
N GLU A 52 -7.63 5.91 1.08
CA GLU A 52 -6.98 7.12 0.55
C GLU A 52 -7.31 7.31 -0.93
N LEU A 53 -7.63 6.23 -1.66
CA LEU A 53 -8.06 6.31 -3.06
C LEU A 53 -9.39 7.04 -3.20
N PHE A 54 -10.30 6.94 -2.23
CA PHE A 54 -11.56 7.69 -2.27
C PHE A 54 -11.34 9.21 -2.27
N ALA A 55 -10.30 9.69 -1.57
CA ALA A 55 -9.95 11.11 -1.59
C ALA A 55 -9.42 11.56 -2.96
N LEU A 56 -8.75 10.67 -3.69
CA LEU A 56 -8.32 10.94 -5.07
C LEU A 56 -9.52 11.04 -6.02
N ASP A 57 -10.61 10.32 -5.73
CA ASP A 57 -11.89 10.41 -6.45
C ASP A 57 -12.77 11.59 -5.98
N GLY A 58 -12.26 12.49 -5.13
CA GLY A 58 -13.02 13.62 -4.59
C GLY A 58 -14.08 13.25 -3.53
N LYS A 59 -14.06 12.00 -3.03
CA LYS A 59 -14.96 11.52 -1.97
C LYS A 59 -14.33 11.70 -0.59
N ARG A 60 -15.15 11.70 0.47
CA ARG A 60 -14.64 11.70 1.85
C ARG A 60 -13.90 10.39 2.15
N ALA A 61 -12.62 10.49 2.47
CA ALA A 61 -11.83 9.38 2.97
C ALA A 61 -11.85 9.34 4.51
N ASN A 62 -12.61 8.41 5.09
CA ASN A 62 -12.61 8.18 6.54
C ASN A 62 -11.43 7.27 6.95
N ILE A 63 -10.20 7.77 6.78
CA ILE A 63 -8.99 7.08 7.21
C ILE A 63 -8.82 7.20 8.73
N THR A 64 -8.53 6.08 9.39
CA THR A 64 -8.30 6.01 10.83
C THR A 64 -6.82 5.73 11.13
N VAL A 65 -6.40 5.92 12.38
CA VAL A 65 -5.05 5.57 12.84
C VAL A 65 -4.73 4.08 12.58
N ASN A 66 -5.70 3.19 12.79
CA ASN A 66 -5.52 1.76 12.52
C ASN A 66 -5.29 1.45 11.03
N ASP A 67 -5.90 2.22 10.12
CA ASP A 67 -5.67 2.09 8.68
C ASP A 67 -4.23 2.49 8.32
N VAL A 68 -3.75 3.60 8.91
CA VAL A 68 -2.36 4.09 8.74
C VAL A 68 -1.35 3.09 9.29
N GLN A 69 -1.56 2.58 10.50
CA GLN A 69 -0.67 1.57 11.10
C GLN A 69 -0.65 0.27 10.28
N ARG A 70 -1.79 -0.18 9.76
CA ARG A 70 -1.84 -1.34 8.88
C ARG A 70 -1.06 -1.09 7.59
N ARG A 71 -1.23 0.08 6.97
CA ARG A 71 -0.43 0.48 5.80
C ARG A 71 1.06 0.43 6.11
N ASN A 72 1.49 1.03 7.22
CA ASN A 72 2.91 1.07 7.59
C ASN A 72 3.47 -0.34 7.85
N ARG A 73 2.73 -1.23 8.51
CA ARG A 73 3.15 -2.64 8.69
C ARG A 73 3.29 -3.38 7.36
N ILE A 74 2.37 -3.16 6.41
CA ILE A 74 2.46 -3.76 5.07
C ILE A 74 3.68 -3.20 4.32
N ILE A 75 3.94 -1.90 4.41
CA ILE A 75 5.13 -1.28 3.81
C ILE A 75 6.40 -1.88 4.41
N GLN A 76 6.47 -2.04 5.74
CA GLN A 76 7.61 -2.66 6.39
C GLN A 76 7.84 -4.10 5.89
N LEU A 77 6.78 -4.89 5.75
CA LEU A 77 6.89 -6.25 5.19
C LEU A 77 7.46 -6.25 3.76
N LEU A 78 7.05 -5.30 2.91
CA LEU A 78 7.57 -5.17 1.54
C LEU A 78 9.04 -4.71 1.53
N LEU A 79 9.44 -3.85 2.48
CA LEU A 79 10.84 -3.44 2.69
C LEU A 79 11.70 -4.63 3.12
N ASP A 80 11.23 -5.41 4.09
CA ASP A 80 11.93 -6.58 4.62
C ASP A 80 12.14 -7.65 3.53
N TRP A 81 11.23 -7.74 2.55
CA TRP A 81 11.36 -8.61 1.38
C TRP A 81 12.20 -8.00 0.24
N GLY A 82 12.65 -6.75 0.38
CA GLY A 82 13.42 -6.05 -0.65
C GLY A 82 12.63 -5.74 -1.92
N LEU A 83 11.28 -5.73 -1.85
CA LEU A 83 10.42 -5.46 -3.01
C LEU A 83 10.28 -3.98 -3.33
N VAL A 84 10.49 -3.11 -2.34
CA VAL A 84 10.39 -1.66 -2.46
C VAL A 84 11.43 -1.00 -1.56
N ALA A 85 11.77 0.27 -1.82
CA ALA A 85 12.43 1.13 -0.86
C ALA A 85 11.59 2.39 -0.59
N VAL A 86 11.65 2.94 0.63
CA VAL A 86 10.87 4.14 1.00
C VAL A 86 11.73 5.39 0.83
N VAL A 87 11.18 6.43 0.20
CA VAL A 87 11.91 7.69 -0.07
C VAL A 87 12.11 8.55 1.18
N SER A 88 11.16 8.53 2.14
CA SER A 88 11.28 9.21 3.44
C SER A 88 10.69 8.33 4.54
N THR A 89 11.57 7.87 5.43
CA THR A 89 11.26 6.93 6.52
C THR A 89 10.53 7.58 7.69
N ASP A 90 10.52 8.92 7.76
CA ASP A 90 9.87 9.71 8.82
C ASP A 90 8.35 9.48 8.93
N LYS A 91 7.74 8.85 7.92
CA LYS A 91 6.29 8.56 7.86
C LYS A 91 5.93 7.09 8.12
N VAL A 92 6.95 6.23 8.26
CA VAL A 92 6.77 4.78 8.42
C VAL A 92 6.94 4.33 9.88
N ASN A 93 7.82 4.99 10.64
CA ASN A 93 8.05 4.75 12.06
C ASN A 93 7.04 5.43 12.99
#